data_AF-K1SN33-F1
#
_entry.id   AF-K1SN33-F1
#
_cell.length_a   1.000
_cell.length_b   1.000
_cell.length_c   1.000
_cell.angle_alpha   90.00
_cell.angle_beta   90.00
_cell.angle_gamma   90.00
#
_symmetry.space_group_name_H-M   'P 1'
#
loop_
_entity.id
_entity.type
_entity.pdbx_description
1 polymer ?
#
loop_
_entity_poly.entity_id
_entity_poly.type
_entity_poly.pdbx_seq_one_letter_code
_entity_poly.pdbx_strand_id
1 'polypeptide(L)'
;RFWRDGLTRNKDFENVITLGMRGENDTAIMQHATLEENIQLIRNVLKTQNQLIREIINPDVRQVPRQIVFFSETEEFFYGNKETPGLIGDPELDGVTLMLSDNNHGSTRTLPSPEMRSHPGGYGMYYHMDMHGGPHSFEWVGATYLPKVWEEMTAAYEYGVREIWVT
;
A
#
# COMPACT_ATOMS: atom_id res chain seq x y z
N ARG A 1 18.48 -6.38 10.52
CA ARG A 1 18.65 -5.87 11.90
C ARG A 1 17.70 -4.71 12.19
N PHE A 2 17.76 -3.62 11.42
CA PHE A 2 16.88 -2.45 11.59
C PHE A 2 15.38 -2.81 11.78
N TRP A 3 14.77 -3.56 10.84
CA TRP A 3 13.37 -3.98 10.97
C TRP A 3 13.09 -4.87 12.19
N ARG A 4 14.01 -5.79 12.54
CA ARG A 4 13.87 -6.67 13.72
C ARG A 4 13.79 -5.85 15.01
N ASP A 5 14.65 -4.84 15.14
CA ASP A 5 14.69 -3.98 16.32
C ASP A 5 13.42 -3.11 16.39
N GLY A 6 12.94 -2.61 15.24
CA GLY A 6 11.67 -1.87 15.14
C GLY A 6 10.44 -2.71 15.54
N LEU A 7 10.35 -3.95 15.06
CA LEU A 7 9.28 -4.89 15.44
C LEU A 7 9.35 -5.22 16.93
N THR A 8 10.55 -5.56 17.44
CA THR A 8 10.74 -5.89 18.86
C THR A 8 10.33 -4.76 19.78
N ARG A 9 10.60 -3.51 19.40
CA ARG A 9 10.25 -2.32 20.18
C ARG A 9 8.74 -2.07 20.26
N ASN A 10 7.98 -2.45 19.22
CA ASN A 10 6.57 -2.08 19.10
C ASN A 10 5.60 -3.26 19.23
N LYS A 11 6.09 -4.50 19.38
CA LYS A 11 5.28 -5.73 19.34
C LYS A 11 4.15 -5.80 20.36
N ASP A 12 4.25 -5.06 21.48
CA ASP A 12 3.29 -5.09 22.58
C ASP A 12 2.18 -4.02 22.44
N PHE A 13 2.18 -3.24 21.36
CA PHE A 13 1.18 -2.22 21.08
C PHE A 13 0.26 -2.64 19.94
N GLU A 14 -0.95 -2.08 19.92
CA GLU A 14 -1.86 -2.18 18.79
C GLU A 14 -1.33 -1.32 17.63
N ASN A 15 -1.04 -1.97 16.51
CA ASN A 15 -0.55 -1.31 15.30
C ASN A 15 -0.89 -2.13 14.04
N VAL A 16 -0.86 -1.45 12.89
CA VAL A 16 -0.87 -2.07 11.57
C VAL A 16 0.53 -1.94 10.98
N ILE A 17 1.15 -3.06 10.65
CA ILE A 17 2.54 -3.07 10.17
C ILE A 17 2.57 -2.79 8.67
N THR A 18 3.21 -1.68 8.30
CA THR A 18 3.48 -1.37 6.89
C THR A 18 4.57 -2.30 6.33
N LEU A 19 4.25 -2.98 5.25
CA LEU A 19 5.15 -3.84 4.48
C LEU A 19 5.69 -3.12 3.24
N GLY A 20 6.62 -3.78 2.56
CA GLY A 20 7.29 -3.28 1.37
C GLY A 20 8.45 -2.36 1.71
N MET A 21 8.99 -1.71 0.68
CA MET A 21 10.08 -0.76 0.81
C MET A 21 10.04 0.21 -0.38
N ARG A 22 10.25 1.49 -0.10
CA ARG A 22 10.52 2.54 -1.09
C ARG A 22 11.83 3.23 -0.72
N GLY A 23 12.36 4.04 -1.63
CA GLY A 23 13.51 4.88 -1.33
C GLY A 23 13.18 5.92 -0.26
N GLU A 24 14.20 6.47 0.39
CA GLU A 24 14.02 7.51 1.40
C GLU A 24 13.38 8.77 0.77
N ASN A 25 12.55 9.48 1.54
CA ASN A 25 11.87 10.71 1.13
C ASN A 25 11.12 10.60 -0.21
N ASP A 26 10.28 9.57 -0.35
CA ASP A 26 9.42 9.34 -1.51
C ASP A 26 10.15 9.16 -2.85
N THR A 27 11.37 8.60 -2.79
CA THR A 27 12.13 8.23 -3.98
C THR A 27 11.87 6.78 -4.40
N ALA A 28 12.06 6.48 -5.69
CA ALA A 28 12.02 5.11 -6.18
C ALA A 28 13.15 4.28 -5.54
N ILE A 29 12.84 3.03 -5.15
CA ILE A 29 13.81 2.14 -4.50
C ILE A 29 15.00 1.80 -5.40
N MET A 30 14.76 1.64 -6.71
CA MET A 30 15.80 1.44 -7.72
C MET A 30 15.50 2.31 -8.95
N GLN A 31 16.23 3.42 -9.09
CA GLN A 31 16.01 4.40 -10.16
C GLN A 31 16.39 3.92 -11.57
N HIS A 32 17.21 2.86 -11.67
CA HIS A 32 17.74 2.35 -12.96
C HIS A 32 17.48 0.86 -13.17
N ALA A 33 16.52 0.27 -12.46
CA ALA A 33 16.17 -1.14 -12.59
C ALA A 33 14.95 -1.34 -13.49
N THR A 34 14.86 -2.52 -14.09
CA THR A 34 13.69 -2.97 -14.84
C THR A 34 12.49 -3.19 -13.91
N LEU A 35 11.29 -3.31 -14.51
CA LEU A 35 10.08 -3.65 -13.76
C LEU A 35 10.22 -4.99 -13.03
N GLU A 36 10.77 -6.01 -13.69
CA GLU A 36 10.99 -7.34 -13.13
C GLU A 36 11.94 -7.32 -11.93
N GLU A 37 13.05 -6.59 -12.03
CA GLU A 37 14.00 -6.44 -10.92
C GLU A 37 13.35 -5.75 -9.70
N ASN A 38 12.55 -4.70 -9.93
CA ASN A 38 11.80 -4.03 -8.86
C ASN A 38 10.79 -4.97 -8.21
N ILE A 39 9.99 -5.69 -8.99
CA ILE A 39 9.02 -6.67 -8.47
C ILE A 39 9.73 -7.76 -7.65
N GLN A 40 10.84 -8.28 -8.14
CA GLN A 40 11.60 -9.33 -7.45
C GLN A 40 12.25 -8.82 -6.15
N LEU A 41 12.74 -7.57 -6.14
CA LEU A 41 13.23 -6.94 -4.92
C LEU A 41 12.11 -6.82 -3.88
N ILE A 42 10.95 -6.28 -4.25
CA ILE A 42 9.83 -6.13 -3.34
C ILE A 42 9.36 -7.50 -2.82
N ARG A 43 9.25 -8.52 -3.67
CA ARG A 43 8.92 -9.89 -3.25
C ARG A 43 9.89 -10.42 -2.18
N ASN A 44 11.19 -10.20 -2.37
CA ASN A 44 12.21 -10.61 -1.39
C ASN A 44 12.10 -9.83 -0.07
N VAL A 45 11.78 -8.54 -0.14
CA VAL A 45 11.51 -7.70 1.03
C VAL A 45 10.30 -8.22 1.80
N LEU A 46 9.17 -8.48 1.12
CA LEU A 46 7.95 -8.99 1.74
C LEU A 46 8.19 -10.32 2.46
N LYS A 47 8.85 -11.26 1.78
CA LYS A 47 9.24 -12.54 2.37
C LYS A 47 10.07 -12.36 3.64
N THR A 48 11.04 -11.46 3.62
CA THR A 48 11.90 -11.17 4.77
C THR A 48 11.12 -10.53 5.92
N GLN A 49 10.26 -9.55 5.64
CA GLN A 49 9.43 -8.89 6.64
C GLN A 49 8.43 -9.86 7.28
N ASN A 50 7.73 -10.66 6.47
CA ASN A 50 6.81 -11.69 6.96
C ASN A 50 7.55 -12.74 7.81
N GLN A 51 8.77 -13.14 7.43
CA GLN A 51 9.59 -14.02 8.27
C GLN A 51 9.89 -13.38 9.64
N LEU A 52 10.33 -12.12 9.67
CA LEU A 52 10.60 -11.42 10.93
C LEU A 52 9.36 -11.28 11.80
N ILE A 53 8.19 -10.99 11.21
CA ILE A 53 6.92 -10.90 11.92
C ILE A 53 6.57 -12.26 12.55
N ARG A 54 6.74 -13.36 11.81
CA ARG A 54 6.52 -14.72 12.33
C ARG A 54 7.40 -15.05 13.54
N GLU A 55 8.67 -14.62 13.50
CA GLU A 55 9.63 -14.90 14.56
C GLU A 55 9.43 -14.03 15.83
N ILE A 56 8.96 -12.80 15.67
CA ILE A 56 9.00 -11.78 16.74
C ILE A 56 7.61 -11.51 17.34
N ILE A 57 6.57 -11.51 16.50
CA ILE A 57 5.22 -11.06 16.87
C ILE A 57 4.28 -12.25 17.02
N ASN A 58 4.04 -12.97 15.93
CA ASN A 58 3.12 -14.11 15.94
C ASN A 58 3.48 -15.11 14.83
N PRO A 59 3.72 -16.41 15.17
CA PRO A 59 4.00 -17.45 14.18
C PRO A 59 2.97 -17.56 13.06
N ASP A 60 1.69 -17.25 13.35
CA ASP A 60 0.66 -17.09 12.34
C ASP A 60 0.58 -15.62 11.89
N VAL A 61 1.23 -15.33 10.77
CA VAL A 61 1.32 -13.98 10.20
C VAL A 61 -0.05 -13.41 9.81
N ARG A 62 -1.07 -14.26 9.58
CA ARG A 62 -2.43 -13.80 9.24
C ARG A 62 -3.16 -13.18 10.43
N GLN A 63 -2.71 -13.47 11.66
CA GLN A 63 -3.24 -12.83 12.88
C GLN A 63 -2.61 -11.46 13.16
N VAL A 64 -1.65 -11.02 12.35
CA VAL A 64 -0.97 -9.74 12.50
C VAL A 64 -1.50 -8.77 11.44
N PRO A 65 -2.15 -7.66 11.84
CA PRO A 65 -2.58 -6.62 10.90
C PRO A 65 -1.39 -6.05 10.12
N ARG A 66 -1.45 -6.19 8.81
CA ARG A 66 -0.40 -5.75 7.88
C ARG A 66 -1.02 -5.04 6.71
N GLN A 67 -0.34 -4.01 6.22
CA GLN A 67 -0.77 -3.28 5.03
C GLN A 67 0.42 -3.00 4.11
N ILE A 68 0.16 -2.85 2.82
CA ILE A 68 1.14 -2.34 1.86
C ILE A 68 0.50 -1.24 1.02
N VAL A 69 1.25 -0.16 0.77
CA VAL A 69 0.79 0.97 -0.04
C VAL A 69 1.33 0.86 -1.46
N PHE A 70 0.41 0.78 -2.42
CA PHE A 70 0.72 0.86 -3.85
C PHE A 70 0.46 2.28 -4.36
N PHE A 71 1.44 3.14 -4.12
CA PHE A 71 1.43 4.55 -4.50
C PHE A 71 2.43 4.84 -5.64
N SER A 72 2.09 5.81 -6.50
CA SER A 72 2.91 6.24 -7.64
C SER A 72 3.41 5.04 -8.48
N GLU A 73 4.73 4.85 -8.56
CA GLU A 73 5.42 3.82 -9.34
C GLU A 73 5.15 2.40 -8.83
N THR A 74 4.82 2.25 -7.55
CA THR A 74 4.62 0.92 -6.96
C THR A 74 3.28 0.28 -7.36
N GLU A 75 2.34 1.05 -7.92
CA GLU A 75 1.13 0.50 -8.55
C GLU A 75 1.47 -0.37 -9.77
N GLU A 76 2.49 0.02 -10.54
CA GLU A 76 2.96 -0.80 -11.67
C GLU A 76 3.58 -2.12 -11.19
N PHE A 77 4.25 -2.12 -10.04
CA PHE A 77 4.81 -3.35 -9.45
C PHE A 77 3.70 -4.31 -9.00
N PHE A 78 2.57 -3.77 -8.55
CA PHE A 78 1.42 -4.57 -8.16
C PHE A 78 0.79 -5.28 -9.34
N TYR A 79 0.47 -4.56 -10.42
CA TYR A 79 -0.18 -5.15 -11.59
C TYR A 79 0.78 -5.89 -12.52
N GLY A 80 2.02 -5.42 -12.66
CA GLY A 80 2.94 -5.87 -13.69
C GLY A 80 2.50 -5.42 -15.09
N ASN A 81 2.98 -6.13 -16.11
CA ASN A 81 2.60 -5.89 -17.50
C ASN A 81 2.43 -7.23 -18.26
N LYS A 82 2.34 -7.20 -19.59
CA LYS A 82 2.13 -8.40 -20.42
C LYS A 82 3.30 -9.40 -20.36
N GLU A 83 4.50 -8.92 -20.06
CA GLU A 83 5.75 -9.70 -20.10
C GLU A 83 6.23 -10.06 -18.69
N THR A 84 5.89 -9.23 -17.70
CA THR A 84 6.32 -9.36 -16.32
C THR A 84 5.11 -9.45 -15.38
N PRO A 85 4.86 -10.61 -14.75
CA PRO A 85 3.77 -10.73 -13.78
C PRO A 85 4.05 -9.86 -12.54
N GLY A 86 3.04 -9.12 -12.10
CA GLY A 86 3.08 -8.29 -10.91
C GLY A 86 3.07 -9.06 -9.59
N LEU A 87 2.85 -8.32 -8.51
CA LEU A 87 2.65 -8.88 -7.16
C LEU A 87 1.18 -9.25 -6.88
N ILE A 88 0.25 -8.92 -7.77
CA ILE A 88 -1.16 -9.30 -7.61
C ILE A 88 -1.32 -10.82 -7.48
N GLY A 89 -1.96 -11.25 -6.39
CA GLY A 89 -2.12 -12.67 -6.05
C GLY A 89 -0.85 -13.35 -5.53
N ASP A 90 0.24 -12.62 -5.27
CA ASP A 90 1.45 -13.17 -4.67
C ASP A 90 1.16 -13.69 -3.25
N PRO A 91 1.59 -14.92 -2.89
CA PRO A 91 1.34 -15.50 -1.57
C PRO A 91 1.86 -14.66 -0.39
N GLU A 92 2.89 -13.83 -0.59
CA GLU A 92 3.40 -12.97 0.48
C GLU A 92 2.45 -11.81 0.82
N LEU A 93 1.47 -11.52 -0.04
CA LEU A 93 0.39 -10.55 0.19
C LEU A 93 -0.87 -11.16 0.82
N ASP A 94 -0.89 -12.46 1.08
CA ASP A 94 -2.05 -13.12 1.66
C ASP A 94 -2.37 -12.57 3.08
N GLY A 95 -3.63 -12.15 3.25
CA GLY A 95 -4.12 -11.47 4.45
C GLY A 95 -3.51 -10.08 4.69
N VAL A 96 -2.84 -9.46 3.71
CA VAL A 96 -2.33 -8.08 3.79
C VAL A 96 -3.35 -7.14 3.18
N THR A 97 -3.70 -6.05 3.88
CA THR A 97 -4.54 -5.01 3.30
C THR A 97 -3.78 -4.25 2.21
N LEU A 98 -4.36 -4.22 1.01
CA LEU A 98 -3.75 -3.56 -0.14
C LEU A 98 -4.26 -2.11 -0.19
N MET A 99 -3.42 -1.16 0.22
CA MET A 99 -3.75 0.27 0.24
C MET A 99 -3.57 0.85 -1.16
N LEU A 100 -4.68 1.25 -1.77
CA LEU A 100 -4.72 2.05 -2.99
C LEU A 100 -4.59 3.53 -2.65
N SER A 101 -4.38 4.36 -3.67
CA SER A 101 -4.28 5.80 -3.49
C SER A 101 -5.11 6.58 -4.49
N ASP A 102 -5.37 7.83 -4.14
CA ASP A 102 -5.71 8.85 -5.13
C ASP A 102 -4.47 9.27 -5.96
N ASN A 103 -4.67 10.28 -6.81
CA ASN A 103 -3.66 10.89 -7.66
C ASN A 103 -2.96 12.11 -7.01
N ASN A 104 -2.92 12.19 -5.68
CA ASN A 104 -2.48 13.34 -4.88
C ASN A 104 -3.39 14.56 -4.88
N HIS A 105 -4.47 14.55 -5.66
CA HIS A 105 -5.37 15.70 -5.82
C HIS A 105 -6.83 15.31 -5.61
N GLY A 106 -7.08 14.25 -4.85
CA GLY A 106 -8.43 13.83 -4.48
C GLY A 106 -9.20 13.06 -5.55
N SER A 107 -8.56 12.60 -6.65
CA SER A 107 -9.19 11.66 -7.59
C SER A 107 -8.60 10.27 -7.43
N THR A 108 -9.44 9.27 -7.15
CA THR A 108 -9.01 7.87 -7.05
C THR A 108 -8.31 7.41 -8.33
N ARG A 109 -7.29 6.55 -8.18
CA ARG A 109 -6.61 5.91 -9.33
C ARG A 109 -7.40 4.66 -9.75
N THR A 110 -6.74 3.51 -9.82
CA THR A 110 -7.41 2.26 -10.11
C THR A 110 -8.21 1.80 -8.88
N LEU A 111 -9.27 1.02 -9.11
CA LEU A 111 -10.10 0.42 -8.07
C LEU A 111 -10.25 -1.09 -8.31
N PRO A 112 -10.54 -1.90 -7.28
CA PRO A 112 -10.58 -3.36 -7.41
C PRO A 112 -11.65 -3.86 -8.39
N SER A 113 -11.24 -4.73 -9.31
CA SER A 113 -12.16 -5.51 -10.15
C SER A 113 -13.00 -6.47 -9.28
N PRO A 114 -14.11 -7.03 -9.81
CA PRO A 114 -14.88 -8.04 -9.08
C PRO A 114 -14.06 -9.23 -8.56
N GLU A 115 -13.08 -9.70 -9.33
CA GLU A 115 -12.19 -10.80 -8.96
C GLU A 115 -11.23 -10.38 -7.85
N MET A 116 -10.66 -9.18 -7.96
CA MET A 116 -9.74 -8.61 -6.98
C MET A 116 -10.38 -8.50 -5.59
N ARG A 117 -11.67 -8.15 -5.52
CA ARG A 117 -12.42 -8.00 -4.26
C ARG A 117 -12.46 -9.26 -3.39
N SER A 118 -12.10 -10.43 -3.93
CA SER A 118 -11.99 -11.67 -3.16
C SER A 118 -10.69 -11.79 -2.35
N HIS A 119 -9.76 -10.83 -2.46
CA HIS A 119 -8.51 -10.81 -1.71
C HIS A 119 -8.76 -10.85 -0.19
N PRO A 120 -8.25 -11.85 0.56
CA PRO A 120 -8.58 -12.04 1.97
C PRO A 120 -8.19 -10.89 2.91
N GLY A 121 -7.18 -10.10 2.55
CA GLY A 121 -6.75 -8.93 3.33
C GLY A 121 -7.55 -7.65 3.03
N GLY A 122 -8.42 -7.70 2.02
CA GLY A 122 -9.19 -6.56 1.53
C GLY A 122 -8.35 -5.39 1.00
N TYR A 123 -9.00 -4.25 0.80
CA TYR A 123 -8.41 -3.04 0.23
C TYR A 123 -8.65 -1.83 1.13
N GLY A 124 -7.67 -0.93 1.16
CA GLY A 124 -7.78 0.38 1.79
C GLY A 124 -7.50 1.53 0.82
N MET A 125 -7.76 2.76 1.28
CA MET A 125 -7.58 3.98 0.51
C MET A 125 -6.71 4.98 1.28
N TYR A 126 -5.71 5.53 0.62
CA TYR A 126 -4.98 6.72 1.03
C TYR A 126 -5.39 7.90 0.14
N TYR A 127 -6.01 8.91 0.74
CA TYR A 127 -6.64 10.04 0.05
C TYR A 127 -5.99 11.36 0.48
N HIS A 128 -5.84 12.33 -0.42
CA HIS A 128 -5.21 13.61 -0.07
C HIS A 128 -6.25 14.73 0.13
N MET A 129 -6.20 15.36 1.30
CA MET A 129 -6.83 16.66 1.58
C MET A 129 -5.80 17.79 1.70
N ASP A 130 -4.51 17.43 1.69
CA ASP A 130 -3.32 18.28 1.71
C ASP A 130 -2.24 17.59 0.87
N MET A 131 -1.42 18.32 0.12
CA MET A 131 -0.30 17.71 -0.63
C MET A 131 0.85 18.67 -0.91
N HIS A 132 2.06 18.19 -0.64
CA HIS A 132 3.33 18.78 -1.04
C HIS A 132 3.93 18.05 -2.26
N GLY A 133 4.05 18.76 -3.38
CA GLY A 133 4.55 18.23 -4.65
C GLY A 133 3.62 18.53 -5.85
N GLY A 134 3.78 17.75 -6.93
CA GLY A 134 2.95 17.87 -8.13
C GLY A 134 3.18 19.17 -8.92
N PRO A 135 2.27 19.52 -9.85
CA PRO A 135 2.36 20.81 -10.56
C PRO A 135 2.14 22.00 -9.61
N HIS A 136 1.33 21.83 -8.56
CA HIS A 136 1.07 22.82 -7.52
C HIS A 136 0.76 22.13 -6.19
N SER A 137 1.33 22.65 -5.10
CA SER A 137 1.07 22.18 -3.73
C SER A 137 -0.09 22.94 -3.08
N PHE A 138 -0.82 22.28 -2.18
CA PHE A 138 -1.95 22.87 -1.44
C PHE A 138 -1.87 22.49 0.04
N GLU A 139 -1.34 23.41 0.84
CA GLU A 139 -0.90 23.13 2.23
C GLU A 139 -1.36 24.20 3.24
N TRP A 140 -2.09 25.22 2.79
CA TRP A 140 -2.33 26.42 3.60
C TRP A 140 -3.68 26.44 4.31
N VAL A 141 -4.76 26.21 3.58
CA VAL A 141 -6.13 26.19 4.09
C VAL A 141 -6.88 25.02 3.47
N GLY A 142 -7.86 24.46 4.19
CA GLY A 142 -8.68 23.37 3.68
C GLY A 142 -9.33 23.74 2.35
N ALA A 143 -8.86 23.12 1.27
CA ALA A 143 -9.31 23.37 -0.11
C ALA A 143 -10.24 22.26 -0.64
N THR A 144 -10.56 21.27 0.19
CA THR A 144 -11.33 20.08 -0.20
C THR A 144 -12.83 20.37 -0.24
N TYR A 145 -13.49 19.95 -1.32
CA TYR A 145 -14.93 20.13 -1.52
C TYR A 145 -15.70 18.83 -1.20
N LEU A 146 -16.62 18.88 -0.20
CA LEU A 146 -17.32 17.69 0.30
C LEU A 146 -18.02 16.86 -0.78
N PRO A 147 -18.73 17.43 -1.78
CA PRO A 147 -19.32 16.64 -2.85
C PRO A 147 -18.31 15.85 -3.68
N LYS A 148 -17.07 16.35 -3.83
CA LYS A 148 -16.00 15.61 -4.51
C LYS A 148 -15.51 14.43 -3.68
N VAL A 149 -15.25 14.65 -2.38
CA VAL A 149 -14.87 13.59 -1.45
C VAL A 149 -15.95 12.51 -1.39
N TRP A 150 -17.21 12.93 -1.32
CA TRP A 150 -18.35 12.02 -1.28
C TRP A 150 -18.40 11.13 -2.53
N GLU A 151 -18.27 11.72 -3.72
CA GLU A 151 -18.28 10.97 -4.98
C GLU A 151 -17.15 9.92 -5.04
N GLU A 152 -15.92 10.35 -4.78
CA GLU A 152 -14.72 9.52 -4.89
C GLU A 152 -14.68 8.41 -3.83
N MET A 153 -14.97 8.75 -2.57
CA MET A 153 -14.91 7.78 -1.47
C MET A 153 -16.11 6.83 -1.49
N THR A 154 -17.28 7.26 -1.98
CA THR A 154 -18.41 6.36 -2.22
C THR A 154 -18.09 5.37 -3.34
N ALA A 155 -17.50 5.84 -4.45
CA ALA A 155 -17.04 4.95 -5.52
C ALA A 155 -16.02 3.92 -4.99
N ALA A 156 -15.01 4.35 -4.23
CA ALA A 156 -14.05 3.43 -3.61
C ALA A 156 -14.74 2.36 -2.74
N TYR A 157 -15.72 2.77 -1.91
CA TYR A 157 -16.49 1.86 -1.07
C TYR A 157 -17.33 0.85 -1.86
N GLU A 158 -17.97 1.30 -2.94
CA GLU A 158 -18.76 0.45 -3.87
C GLU A 158 -17.87 -0.54 -4.62
N TYR A 159 -16.61 -0.16 -4.86
CA TYR A 159 -15.60 -1.04 -5.45
C TYR A 159 -14.93 -1.99 -4.45
N GLY A 160 -15.35 -1.98 -3.18
CA GLY A 160 -14.89 -2.92 -2.16
C GLY A 160 -13.68 -2.46 -1.36
N VAL A 161 -13.31 -1.18 -1.42
CA VAL A 161 -12.25 -0.59 -0.58
C VAL A 161 -12.83 -0.22 0.78
N ARG A 162 -12.71 -1.13 1.76
CA ARG A 162 -13.48 -1.06 3.02
C ARG A 162 -12.68 -1.30 4.29
N GLU A 163 -11.40 -1.66 4.20
CA GLU A 163 -10.64 -2.08 5.38
C GLU A 163 -10.03 -0.89 6.12
N ILE A 164 -9.30 -0.02 5.41
CA ILE A 164 -8.56 1.10 6.00
C ILE A 164 -8.71 2.33 5.13
N TRP A 165 -9.19 3.45 5.68
CA TRP A 165 -9.20 4.76 5.00
C TRP A 165 -8.32 5.74 5.80
N VAL A 166 -7.39 6.39 5.12
CA VAL A 166 -6.50 7.42 5.69
C VAL A 166 -6.56 8.65 4.80
N THR A 167 -6.63 9.83 5.41
CA THR A 167 -6.66 11.13 4.73
C THR A 167 -5.73 12.15 5.39
#